data_AF-A0A7X6VV63-F1
#
_entry.id   AF-A0A7X6VV63-F1
#
_cell.length_a   1.000
_cell.length_b   1.000
_cell.length_c   1.000
_cell.angle_alpha   90.00
_cell.angle_beta   90.00
_cell.angle_gamma   90.00
#
_symmetry.space_group_name_H-M   'P 1'
#
loop_
_entity.id
_entity.type
_entity.pdbx_description
1 polymer ?
#
loop_
_entity_poly.entity_id
_entity_poly.type
_entity_poly.pdbx_seq_one_letter_code
_entity_poly.pdbx_strand_id
1 'polypeptide(L)'
;YLIDDPRIKRKFVGLEEAVSWISSENPATKLRQAGDASFLPKKVIKYKVDKEAVIRNNVVRPQDYDKIVDTITIDLSGRNYLPKDEMMILDMLATNNWERPIYWAITVGRNKYLNLQEYFQVEGFAYRFVPISGVDNPERLAFGTVATDIMYDNMMNKFKYGNMNDPKVYIDENNSRMMTNIRNSFNRLATGLIEEGKKDSAIAVIDRCFELIPGSIVPYEYFTLELAENYYRAGAREKGKQILEEVFNTFDDELAYFFTMGVRFTNSAAVNEEIQRNLFYMQRIERTARNFEETELQEKIEASMRKHFETYNLL
;
A
#
# COMPACT_ATOMS: atom_id res chain seq x y z
N TYR A 1 -11.10 13.33 23.45
CA TYR A 1 -10.06 14.34 23.15
C TYR A 1 -8.67 13.78 23.39
N LEU A 2 -7.63 14.42 22.85
CA LEU A 2 -6.22 14.11 23.13
C LEU A 2 -5.61 15.34 23.80
N ILE A 3 -5.21 15.22 25.07
CA ILE A 3 -4.71 16.34 25.88
C ILE A 3 -3.39 15.95 26.50
N ASP A 4 -2.47 16.91 26.62
CA ASP A 4 -1.25 16.72 27.38
C ASP A 4 -1.51 17.08 28.85
N ASP A 5 -1.85 16.08 29.67
CA ASP A 5 -2.24 16.30 31.06
C ASP A 5 -1.00 16.57 31.93
N PRO A 6 -0.90 17.74 32.60
CA PRO A 6 0.28 18.09 33.40
C PRO A 6 0.42 17.23 34.66
N ARG A 7 -0.63 16.53 35.10
CA ARG A 7 -0.57 15.61 36.24
C ARG A 7 0.28 14.37 35.93
N ILE A 8 0.37 13.99 34.66
CA ILE A 8 1.22 12.89 34.21
C ILE A 8 2.55 13.49 33.73
N LYS A 9 3.62 13.38 34.53
CA LYS A 9 4.95 13.93 34.17
C LYS A 9 5.64 13.18 33.03
N ARG A 10 5.24 11.93 32.75
CA ARG A 10 5.77 11.13 31.64
C ARG A 10 5.31 11.71 30.30
N LYS A 11 6.14 11.55 29.26
CA LYS A 11 5.81 11.97 27.88
C LYS A 11 4.81 11.05 27.17
N PHE A 12 4.55 9.88 27.74
CA PHE A 12 3.67 8.84 27.19
C PHE A 12 2.88 8.15 28.29
N VAL A 13 1.86 7.39 27.89
CA VAL A 13 1.14 6.42 28.74
C VAL A 13 1.23 5.02 28.13
N GLY A 14 1.03 3.99 28.96
CA GLY A 14 0.89 2.61 28.47
C GLY A 14 -0.40 2.41 27.68
N LEU A 15 -0.48 1.38 26.83
CA LEU A 15 -1.69 1.06 26.08
C LEU A 15 -2.86 0.68 27.01
N GLU A 16 -2.64 -0.23 27.96
CA GLU A 16 -3.68 -0.64 28.92
C GLU A 16 -4.07 0.53 29.84
N GLU A 17 -3.09 1.39 30.19
CA GLU A 17 -3.33 2.62 30.94
C GLU A 17 -4.22 3.59 30.14
N ALA A 18 -3.94 3.77 28.85
CA ALA A 18 -4.72 4.62 27.95
C ALA A 18 -6.18 4.16 27.84
N VAL A 19 -6.40 2.85 27.65
CA VAL A 19 -7.75 2.27 27.57
C VAL A 19 -8.48 2.38 28.90
N SER A 20 -7.82 2.02 30.01
CA SER A 20 -8.38 2.13 31.37
C SER A 20 -8.73 3.57 31.75
N TRP A 21 -7.94 4.54 31.28
CA TRP A 21 -8.21 5.96 31.50
C TRP A 21 -9.50 6.41 30.81
N ILE A 22 -9.69 6.01 29.54
CA ILE A 22 -10.88 6.36 28.76
C ILE A 22 -12.14 5.75 29.39
N SER A 23 -12.06 4.47 29.82
CA SER A 23 -13.19 3.72 30.37
C SER A 23 -13.50 4.04 31.84
N SER A 24 -12.59 4.73 32.54
CA SER A 24 -12.78 5.12 33.93
C SER A 24 -13.93 6.13 34.12
N GLU A 25 -14.79 5.87 35.10
CA GLU A 25 -15.84 6.77 35.59
C GLU A 25 -15.32 7.82 36.60
N ASN A 26 -14.03 7.78 36.94
CA ASN A 26 -13.44 8.79 37.83
C ASN A 26 -13.56 10.19 37.20
N PRO A 27 -14.17 11.18 37.86
CA PRO A 27 -14.28 12.53 37.32
C PRO A 27 -12.94 13.19 36.97
N ALA A 28 -11.84 12.72 37.56
CA ALA A 28 -10.49 13.18 37.24
C ALA A 28 -10.02 12.78 35.83
N THR A 29 -10.62 11.75 35.21
CA THR A 29 -10.31 11.30 33.84
C THR A 29 -11.27 11.86 32.80
N LYS A 30 -12.17 12.78 33.21
CA LYS A 30 -13.18 13.42 32.35
C LYS A 30 -12.95 14.92 32.23
N LEU A 31 -13.37 15.50 31.10
CA LEU A 31 -13.40 16.94 30.90
C LEU A 31 -14.74 17.52 31.37
N ARG A 32 -14.81 17.92 32.63
CA ARG A 32 -16.04 18.48 33.23
C ARG A 32 -16.63 19.66 32.46
N GLN A 33 -15.77 20.53 31.93
CA GLN A 33 -16.16 21.70 31.13
C GLN A 33 -16.73 21.33 29.75
N ALA A 34 -16.59 20.08 29.32
CA ALA A 34 -17.07 19.56 28.05
C ALA A 34 -18.07 18.40 28.27
N GLY A 35 -18.95 18.54 29.28
CA GLY A 35 -19.99 17.55 29.56
C GLY A 35 -19.44 16.16 29.91
N ASP A 36 -18.39 16.12 30.72
CA ASP A 36 -17.67 14.91 31.12
C ASP A 36 -17.10 14.08 29.95
N ALA A 37 -16.75 14.74 28.84
CA ALA A 37 -16.14 14.07 27.71
C ALA A 37 -14.83 13.34 28.07
N SER A 38 -14.67 12.10 27.57
CA SER A 38 -13.43 11.33 27.73
C SER A 38 -12.25 11.95 26.97
N PHE A 39 -11.05 11.83 27.54
CA PHE A 39 -9.82 12.22 26.88
C PHE A 39 -8.68 11.26 27.17
N LEU A 40 -7.69 11.18 26.28
CA LEU A 40 -6.40 10.55 26.57
C LEU A 40 -5.44 11.58 27.17
N PRO A 41 -4.72 11.24 28.26
CA PRO A 41 -3.93 12.21 29.01
C PRO A 41 -2.52 12.44 28.45
N LYS A 42 -2.13 11.68 27.41
CA LYS A 42 -0.95 11.93 26.57
C LYS A 42 -1.26 11.57 25.13
N LYS A 43 -0.50 12.15 24.20
CA LYS A 43 -0.62 11.89 22.76
C LYS A 43 0.23 10.72 22.27
N VAL A 44 1.22 10.29 23.05
CA VAL A 44 2.06 9.13 22.73
C VAL A 44 1.66 7.96 23.63
N ILE A 45 1.37 6.82 23.00
CA ILE A 45 1.06 5.57 23.67
C ILE A 45 2.19 4.58 23.41
N LYS A 46 2.64 3.88 24.45
CA LYS A 46 3.62 2.80 24.36
C LYS A 46 2.92 1.47 24.66
N TYR A 47 3.04 0.53 23.72
CA TYR A 47 2.53 -0.82 23.87
C TYR A 47 3.70 -1.79 24.07
N LYS A 48 3.86 -2.29 25.30
CA LYS A 48 4.91 -3.25 25.62
C LYS A 48 4.56 -4.61 25.01
N VAL A 49 5.49 -5.20 24.28
CA VAL A 49 5.26 -6.49 23.61
C VAL A 49 5.56 -7.63 24.59
N ASP A 50 4.58 -8.50 24.83
CA ASP A 50 4.78 -9.80 25.47
C ASP A 50 5.34 -10.79 24.44
N LYS A 51 6.68 -10.91 24.38
CA LYS A 51 7.38 -11.77 23.44
C LYS A 51 7.00 -13.25 23.61
N GLU A 52 6.75 -13.69 24.83
CA GLU A 52 6.36 -15.08 25.12
C GLU A 52 4.96 -15.36 24.57
N ALA A 53 4.02 -14.42 24.71
CA ALA A 53 2.69 -14.53 24.10
C ALA A 53 2.76 -14.53 22.57
N VAL A 54 3.58 -13.66 21.97
CA VAL A 54 3.79 -13.57 20.52
C VAL A 54 4.29 -14.91 19.95
N ILE A 55 5.27 -15.52 20.62
CA ILE A 55 5.83 -16.82 20.23
C ILE A 55 4.81 -17.93 20.46
N ARG A 56 4.22 -18.02 21.66
CA ARG A 56 3.25 -19.05 22.04
C ARG A 56 2.03 -19.08 21.12
N ASN A 57 1.56 -17.92 20.67
CA ASN A 57 0.38 -17.78 19.82
C ASN A 57 0.72 -17.76 18.31
N ASN A 58 1.96 -18.04 17.91
CA ASN A 58 2.41 -18.09 16.51
C ASN A 58 2.07 -16.78 15.74
N VAL A 59 2.22 -15.63 16.39
CA VAL A 59 2.02 -14.33 15.74
C VAL A 59 3.16 -14.02 14.76
N VAL A 60 4.36 -14.46 15.11
CA VAL A 60 5.58 -14.32 14.32
C VAL A 60 6.13 -15.70 14.01
N ARG A 61 6.77 -15.86 12.83
CA ARG A 61 7.38 -17.13 12.41
C ARG A 61 8.73 -17.33 13.12
N PRO A 62 9.18 -18.58 13.36
CA PRO A 62 10.41 -18.85 14.11
C PRO A 62 11.66 -18.13 13.57
N GLN A 63 11.79 -18.01 12.24
CA GLN A 63 12.91 -17.33 11.58
C GLN A 63 12.95 -15.81 11.78
N ASP A 64 11.89 -15.22 12.35
CA ASP A 64 11.77 -13.77 12.56
C ASP A 64 11.68 -13.43 14.07
N TYR A 65 11.91 -14.38 14.98
CA TYR A 65 11.82 -14.12 16.43
C TYR A 65 12.81 -13.07 16.94
N ASP A 66 13.99 -12.98 16.32
CA ASP A 66 15.01 -11.98 16.61
C ASP A 66 14.57 -10.55 16.22
N LYS A 67 13.57 -10.43 15.35
CA LYS A 67 13.02 -9.15 14.88
C LYS A 67 11.87 -8.63 15.75
N ILE A 68 11.44 -9.39 16.76
CA ILE A 68 10.35 -8.97 17.64
C ILE A 68 10.79 -7.77 18.50
N VAL A 69 10.13 -6.64 18.31
CA VAL A 69 10.42 -5.40 19.06
C VAL A 69 9.99 -5.51 20.52
N ASP A 70 10.66 -4.80 21.42
CA ASP A 70 10.28 -4.77 22.84
C ASP A 70 9.03 -3.90 23.09
N THR A 71 8.82 -2.90 22.25
CA THR A 71 7.75 -1.91 22.43
C THR A 71 7.32 -1.30 21.11
N ILE A 72 6.01 -1.22 20.91
CA ILE A 72 5.35 -0.53 19.80
C ILE A 72 4.97 0.88 20.23
N THR A 73 5.14 1.86 19.33
CA THR A 73 4.80 3.26 19.61
C THR A 73 3.63 3.71 18.75
N ILE A 74 2.57 4.19 19.39
CA ILE A 74 1.45 4.83 18.72
C ILE A 74 1.55 6.33 19.01
N ASP A 75 2.01 7.10 18.02
CA ASP A 75 2.16 8.55 18.14
C ASP A 75 0.94 9.26 17.55
N LEU A 76 0.14 9.91 18.40
CA LEU A 76 -1.05 10.68 18.01
C LEU A 76 -0.80 12.20 18.11
N SER A 77 0.45 12.65 18.14
CA SER A 77 0.82 14.06 18.38
C SER A 77 0.23 15.03 17.35
N GLY A 78 0.11 14.59 16.09
CA GLY A 78 -0.51 15.34 15.00
C GLY A 78 -2.05 15.42 15.07
N ARG A 79 -2.67 14.96 16.16
CA ARG A 79 -4.12 14.87 16.31
C ARG A 79 -4.60 15.57 17.58
N ASN A 80 -5.87 15.97 17.58
CA ASN A 80 -6.53 16.64 18.72
C ASN A 80 -7.67 15.81 19.32
N TYR A 81 -8.16 14.81 18.60
CA TYR A 81 -9.17 13.89 19.07
C TYR A 81 -8.98 12.50 18.45
N LEU A 82 -9.58 11.51 19.11
CA LEU A 82 -9.66 10.13 18.66
C LEU A 82 -11.16 9.78 18.57
N PRO A 83 -11.68 9.34 17.41
CA PRO A 83 -13.06 8.88 17.29
C PRO A 83 -13.25 7.50 17.94
N LYS A 84 -14.51 7.11 18.18
CA LYS A 84 -14.86 5.91 18.95
C LYS A 84 -14.39 4.61 18.29
N ASP A 85 -14.46 4.52 16.98
CA ASP A 85 -13.98 3.35 16.22
C ASP A 85 -12.47 3.13 16.42
N GLU A 86 -11.69 4.20 16.50
CA GLU A 86 -10.26 4.12 16.78
C GLU A 86 -9.93 3.86 18.25
N MET A 87 -10.80 4.28 19.18
CA MET A 87 -10.70 3.84 20.59
C MET A 87 -10.93 2.34 20.71
N MET A 88 -11.86 1.77 19.92
CA MET A 88 -12.07 0.32 19.88
C MET A 88 -10.84 -0.42 19.36
N ILE A 89 -10.10 0.15 18.40
CA ILE A 89 -8.82 -0.44 17.97
C ILE A 89 -7.83 -0.49 19.14
N LEU A 90 -7.68 0.59 19.92
CA LEU A 90 -6.79 0.58 21.09
C LEU A 90 -7.22 -0.46 22.13
N ASP A 91 -8.52 -0.59 22.39
CA ASP A 91 -9.09 -1.59 23.29
C ASP A 91 -8.82 -3.02 22.80
N MET A 92 -9.04 -3.30 21.50
CA MET A 92 -8.69 -4.58 20.88
C MET A 92 -7.21 -4.89 21.05
N LEU A 93 -6.32 -3.92 20.80
CA LEU A 93 -4.87 -4.13 20.97
C LEU A 93 -4.51 -4.40 22.43
N ALA A 94 -5.14 -3.71 23.38
CA ALA A 94 -4.87 -3.83 24.81
C ALA A 94 -5.35 -5.15 25.42
N THR A 95 -6.41 -5.74 24.85
CA THR A 95 -7.10 -6.91 25.44
C THR A 95 -6.85 -8.21 24.68
N ASN A 96 -6.33 -8.15 23.45
CA ASN A 96 -6.15 -9.33 22.60
C ASN A 96 -5.04 -10.28 23.07
N ASN A 97 -4.06 -9.81 23.86
CA ASN A 97 -2.93 -10.63 24.37
C ASN A 97 -2.23 -11.48 23.29
N TRP A 98 -2.21 -10.99 22.04
CA TRP A 98 -1.69 -11.70 20.87
C TRP A 98 -2.39 -13.03 20.55
N GLU A 99 -3.58 -13.31 21.12
CA GLU A 99 -4.30 -14.57 20.94
C GLU A 99 -5.02 -14.67 19.59
N ARG A 100 -5.51 -13.53 19.07
CA ARG A 100 -6.16 -13.47 17.76
C ARG A 100 -5.39 -12.57 16.82
N PRO A 101 -5.17 -12.98 15.55
CA PRO A 101 -4.64 -12.08 14.54
C PRO A 101 -5.55 -10.86 14.33
N ILE A 102 -4.96 -9.67 14.31
CA ILE A 102 -5.66 -8.41 13.98
C ILE A 102 -5.21 -7.99 12.59
N TYR A 103 -6.18 -7.68 11.72
CA TYR A 103 -5.93 -7.26 10.35
C TYR A 103 -6.58 -5.91 10.03
N TRP A 104 -5.90 -5.13 9.21
CA TRP A 104 -6.46 -3.98 8.51
C TRP A 104 -6.72 -4.34 7.06
N ALA A 105 -7.86 -3.93 6.52
CA ALA A 105 -8.09 -4.01 5.09
C ALA A 105 -7.18 -3.02 4.35
N ILE A 106 -6.63 -3.41 3.21
CA ILE A 106 -5.73 -2.56 2.42
C ILE A 106 -6.41 -1.30 1.87
N THR A 107 -7.75 -1.26 1.88
CA THR A 107 -8.58 -0.20 1.30
C THR A 107 -9.02 0.87 2.31
N VAL A 108 -8.77 0.68 3.62
CA VAL A 108 -9.13 1.74 4.59
C VAL A 108 -8.11 2.87 4.55
N GLY A 109 -8.57 4.09 4.80
CA GLY A 109 -7.71 5.27 4.81
C GLY A 109 -6.59 5.19 5.86
N ARG A 110 -5.42 5.75 5.54
CA ARG A 110 -4.22 5.74 6.41
C ARG A 110 -4.50 6.32 7.81
N ASN A 111 -5.46 7.23 7.93
CA ASN A 111 -5.91 7.78 9.21
C ASN A 111 -6.46 6.72 10.18
N LYS A 112 -6.86 5.55 9.68
CA LYS A 112 -7.34 4.40 10.47
C LYS A 112 -6.24 3.43 10.90
N TYR A 113 -4.99 3.64 10.48
CA TYR A 113 -3.86 2.78 10.88
C TYR A 113 -3.29 3.15 12.25
N LEU A 114 -3.66 4.30 12.83
CA LEU A 114 -3.11 4.77 14.11
C LEU A 114 -1.58 4.84 14.14
N ASN A 115 -0.96 5.13 12.99
CA ASN A 115 0.50 5.13 12.81
C ASN A 115 1.17 3.77 13.07
N LEU A 116 0.43 2.66 12.92
CA LEU A 116 0.94 1.30 13.08
C LEU A 116 1.46 0.69 11.77
N GLN A 117 1.49 1.44 10.66
CA GLN A 117 1.81 0.89 9.34
C GLN A 117 3.21 0.24 9.26
N GLU A 118 4.16 0.65 10.10
CA GLU A 118 5.48 0.00 10.18
C GLU A 118 5.41 -1.45 10.70
N TYR A 119 4.37 -1.78 11.47
CA TYR A 119 4.13 -3.10 12.07
C TYR A 119 3.16 -3.96 11.26
N PHE A 120 2.87 -3.55 10.03
CA PHE A 120 2.04 -4.32 9.12
C PHE A 120 2.85 -5.40 8.42
N GLN A 121 2.24 -6.55 8.22
CA GLN A 121 2.76 -7.64 7.39
C GLN A 121 1.68 -8.02 6.39
N VAL A 122 2.00 -7.96 5.10
CA VAL A 122 1.06 -8.35 4.04
C VAL A 122 1.09 -9.86 3.86
N GLU A 123 -0.11 -10.43 3.90
CA GLU A 123 -0.36 -11.86 3.68
C GLU A 123 -1.38 -12.09 2.54
N GLY A 124 -1.69 -11.05 1.75
CA GLY A 124 -2.70 -11.06 0.71
C GLY A 124 -3.38 -9.70 0.59
N PHE A 125 -4.70 -9.65 0.72
CA PHE A 125 -5.49 -8.39 0.64
C PHE A 125 -5.74 -7.71 2.00
N ALA A 126 -4.93 -8.05 3.01
CA ALA A 126 -5.02 -7.46 4.34
C ALA A 126 -3.62 -7.31 4.96
N TYR A 127 -3.48 -6.31 5.82
CA TYR A 127 -2.31 -6.07 6.65
C TYR A 127 -2.49 -6.75 7.99
N ARG A 128 -1.74 -7.82 8.27
CA ARG A 128 -1.65 -8.41 9.61
C ARG A 128 -0.81 -7.51 10.50
N PHE A 129 -1.28 -7.25 11.72
CA PHE A 129 -0.47 -6.57 12.72
C PHE A 129 0.44 -7.56 13.44
N VAL A 130 1.75 -7.33 13.35
CA VAL A 130 2.80 -8.15 13.97
C VAL A 130 3.84 -7.25 14.63
N PRO A 131 4.48 -7.65 15.75
CA PRO A 131 5.45 -6.84 16.47
C PRO A 131 6.84 -6.85 15.81
N ILE A 132 6.90 -6.70 14.50
CA ILE A 132 8.13 -6.55 13.71
C ILE A 132 8.04 -5.21 13.01
N SER A 133 9.04 -4.35 13.19
CA SER A 133 9.13 -3.08 12.45
C SER A 133 9.70 -3.36 11.07
N GLY A 134 8.95 -3.00 10.04
CA GLY A 134 9.40 -2.96 8.65
C GLY A 134 10.02 -1.60 8.30
N VAL A 135 10.72 -1.56 7.17
CA VAL A 135 11.21 -0.29 6.63
C VAL A 135 10.02 0.45 6.02
N ASP A 136 9.59 1.54 6.66
CA ASP A 136 8.67 2.49 6.03
C ASP A 136 9.46 3.26 4.97
N ASN A 137 9.19 2.98 3.69
CA ASN A 137 9.74 3.77 2.59
C ASN A 137 8.61 4.69 2.09
N PRO A 138 8.64 6.00 2.41
CA PRO A 138 7.60 6.94 1.98
C PRO A 138 7.43 7.02 0.46
N GLU A 139 8.47 6.68 -0.31
CA GLU A 139 8.44 6.66 -1.78
C GLU A 139 7.73 5.42 -2.34
N ARG A 140 7.57 4.36 -1.53
CA ARG A 140 6.86 3.14 -1.92
C ARG A 140 5.46 3.18 -1.31
N LEU A 141 4.44 2.90 -2.12
CA LEU A 141 3.06 2.65 -1.66
C LEU A 141 2.95 1.28 -0.95
N ALA A 142 3.89 0.97 -0.06
CA ALA A 142 4.09 -0.32 0.58
C ALA A 142 4.38 -0.14 2.07
N PHE A 143 3.45 -0.58 2.91
CA PHE A 143 3.59 -0.53 4.37
C PHE A 143 4.16 -1.82 4.94
N GLY A 144 5.11 -1.67 5.86
CA GLY A 144 5.66 -2.76 6.67
C GLY A 144 6.34 -3.86 5.84
N THR A 145 6.10 -5.11 6.19
CA THR A 145 6.77 -6.29 5.60
C THR A 145 5.85 -7.13 4.71
N VAL A 146 6.40 -8.12 4.01
CA VAL A 146 5.66 -9.08 3.19
C VAL A 146 5.98 -10.50 3.68
N ALA A 147 4.97 -11.29 4.02
CA ALA A 147 5.13 -12.71 4.32
C ALA A 147 4.98 -13.51 3.01
N THR A 148 6.05 -13.57 2.22
CA THR A 148 6.06 -14.11 0.85
C THR A 148 5.53 -15.54 0.75
N ASP A 149 5.86 -16.41 1.70
CA ASP A 149 5.39 -17.80 1.77
C ASP A 149 3.87 -17.90 1.94
N ILE A 150 3.32 -17.23 2.95
CA ILE A 150 1.89 -17.19 3.26
C ILE A 150 1.13 -16.50 2.12
N MET A 151 1.65 -15.36 1.66
CA MET A 151 1.02 -14.56 0.62
C MET A 151 1.03 -15.29 -0.73
N TYR A 152 2.11 -16.01 -1.07
CA TYR A 152 2.17 -16.84 -2.27
C TYR A 152 1.10 -17.93 -2.24
N ASP A 153 1.02 -18.70 -1.15
CA ASP A 153 0.02 -19.75 -1.04
C ASP A 153 -1.41 -19.20 -1.08
N ASN A 154 -1.66 -18.08 -0.40
CA ASN A 154 -2.96 -17.42 -0.41
C ASN A 154 -3.35 -16.97 -1.83
N MET A 155 -2.47 -16.24 -2.52
CA MET A 155 -2.79 -15.64 -3.81
C MET A 155 -2.76 -16.64 -4.97
N MET A 156 -1.84 -17.59 -4.96
CA MET A 156 -1.68 -18.53 -6.05
C MET A 156 -2.61 -19.74 -5.93
N ASN A 157 -2.91 -20.19 -4.71
CA ASN A 157 -3.58 -21.47 -4.49
C ASN A 157 -4.96 -21.36 -3.81
N LYS A 158 -5.18 -20.38 -2.93
CA LYS A 158 -6.41 -20.33 -2.10
C LYS A 158 -7.45 -19.32 -2.56
N PHE A 159 -7.01 -18.14 -2.99
CA PHE A 159 -7.91 -17.06 -3.36
C PHE A 159 -8.67 -17.37 -4.65
N LYS A 160 -9.92 -16.91 -4.70
CA LYS A 160 -10.78 -17.02 -5.87
C LYS A 160 -10.97 -15.63 -6.46
N TYR A 161 -10.72 -15.51 -7.75
CA TYR A 161 -10.65 -14.23 -8.45
C TYR A 161 -11.88 -13.94 -9.31
N GLY A 162 -12.88 -14.83 -9.32
CA GLY A 162 -14.06 -14.68 -10.17
C GLY A 162 -13.69 -14.63 -11.66
N ASN A 163 -14.45 -13.84 -12.43
CA ASN A 163 -14.33 -13.74 -13.89
C ASN A 163 -13.76 -12.37 -14.32
N MET A 164 -12.78 -11.84 -13.57
CA MET A 164 -12.20 -10.51 -13.85
C MET A 164 -11.46 -10.43 -15.19
N ASN A 165 -11.11 -11.57 -15.77
CA ASN A 165 -10.45 -11.69 -17.06
C ASN A 165 -11.41 -12.05 -18.21
N ASP A 166 -12.72 -12.13 -17.97
CA ASP A 166 -13.69 -12.37 -19.04
C ASP A 166 -14.07 -11.05 -19.73
N PRO A 167 -13.76 -10.87 -21.03
CA PRO A 167 -14.06 -9.62 -21.75
C PRO A 167 -15.57 -9.36 -21.91
N LYS A 168 -16.44 -10.33 -21.60
CA LYS A 168 -17.90 -10.15 -21.59
C LYS A 168 -18.41 -9.55 -20.28
N VAL A 169 -17.58 -9.50 -19.24
CA VAL A 169 -17.94 -8.91 -17.96
C VAL A 169 -17.61 -7.43 -18.00
N TYR A 170 -18.63 -6.59 -17.82
CA TYR A 170 -18.42 -5.15 -17.68
C TYR A 170 -17.79 -4.84 -16.32
N ILE A 171 -16.60 -4.27 -16.34
CA ILE A 171 -15.90 -3.79 -15.15
C ILE A 171 -16.20 -2.30 -14.99
N ASP A 172 -17.06 -1.97 -14.03
CA ASP A 172 -17.32 -0.57 -13.69
C ASP A 172 -16.10 0.09 -13.01
N GLU A 173 -16.15 1.42 -12.87
CA GLU A 173 -15.08 2.23 -12.29
C GLU A 173 -14.63 1.75 -10.89
N ASN A 174 -15.58 1.37 -10.02
CA ASN A 174 -15.27 0.95 -8.67
C ASN A 174 -14.57 -0.43 -8.67
N ASN A 175 -15.05 -1.35 -9.51
CA ASN A 175 -14.39 -2.65 -9.67
C ASN A 175 -13.00 -2.52 -10.31
N SER A 176 -12.83 -1.62 -11.28
CA SER A 176 -11.52 -1.33 -11.88
C SER A 176 -10.49 -0.86 -10.83
N ARG A 177 -10.90 0.05 -9.93
CA ARG A 177 -10.06 0.51 -8.80
C ARG A 177 -9.72 -0.61 -7.82
N MET A 178 -10.61 -1.57 -7.62
CA MET A 178 -10.32 -2.75 -6.80
C MET A 178 -9.27 -3.66 -7.45
N MET A 179 -9.28 -3.78 -8.78
CA MET A 179 -8.26 -4.55 -9.50
C MET A 179 -6.87 -3.92 -9.39
N THR A 180 -6.76 -2.59 -9.32
CA THR A 180 -5.49 -1.91 -9.00
C THR A 180 -4.92 -2.37 -7.66
N ASN A 181 -5.75 -2.53 -6.62
CA ASN A 181 -5.31 -3.05 -5.32
C ASN A 181 -4.83 -4.50 -5.40
N ILE A 182 -5.47 -5.31 -6.24
CA ILE A 182 -5.08 -6.70 -6.48
C ILE A 182 -3.72 -6.74 -7.21
N ARG A 183 -3.53 -5.95 -8.27
CA ARG A 183 -2.23 -5.82 -8.97
C ARG A 183 -1.11 -5.40 -8.03
N ASN A 184 -1.35 -4.40 -7.17
CA ASN A 184 -0.36 -3.99 -6.18
C ASN A 184 -0.01 -5.13 -5.21
N SER A 185 -0.98 -5.96 -4.81
CA SER A 185 -0.70 -7.13 -3.97
C SER A 185 0.21 -8.13 -4.70
N PHE A 186 -0.04 -8.43 -5.97
CA PHE A 186 0.85 -9.28 -6.78
C PHE A 186 2.25 -8.67 -6.91
N ASN A 187 2.33 -7.37 -7.14
CA ASN A 187 3.59 -6.63 -7.26
C ASN A 187 4.43 -6.67 -5.97
N ARG A 188 3.79 -6.51 -4.81
CA ARG A 188 4.45 -6.63 -3.50
C ARG A 188 4.98 -8.05 -3.26
N LEU A 189 4.21 -9.07 -3.62
CA LEU A 189 4.64 -10.46 -3.52
C LEU A 189 5.84 -10.73 -4.45
N ALA A 190 5.75 -10.32 -5.72
CA ALA A 190 6.84 -10.48 -6.69
C ALA A 190 8.13 -9.80 -6.21
N THR A 191 8.03 -8.57 -5.71
CA THR A 191 9.18 -7.83 -5.16
C THR A 191 9.83 -8.57 -4.00
N GLY A 192 9.04 -9.05 -3.02
CA GLY A 192 9.57 -9.80 -1.88
C GLY A 192 10.22 -11.12 -2.31
N LEU A 193 9.64 -11.84 -3.28
CA LEU A 193 10.23 -13.07 -3.83
C LEU A 193 11.56 -12.80 -4.55
N ILE A 194 11.68 -11.69 -5.28
CA ILE A 194 12.94 -11.28 -5.91
C ILE A 194 14.00 -10.98 -4.86
N GLU A 195 13.65 -10.26 -3.79
CA GLU A 195 14.55 -9.94 -2.67
C GLU A 195 15.02 -11.21 -1.94
N GLU A 196 14.20 -12.26 -1.90
CA GLU A 196 14.55 -13.59 -1.40
C GLU A 196 15.32 -14.46 -2.42
N GLY A 197 15.56 -13.98 -3.64
CA GLY A 197 16.21 -14.74 -4.71
C GLY A 197 15.33 -15.78 -5.40
N LYS A 198 14.03 -15.85 -5.07
CA LYS A 198 13.03 -16.78 -5.65
C LYS A 198 12.47 -16.25 -6.97
N LYS A 199 13.36 -16.04 -7.95
CA LYS A 199 13.04 -15.39 -9.22
C LYS A 199 11.96 -16.12 -10.04
N ASP A 200 12.02 -17.45 -10.12
CA ASP A 200 11.02 -18.24 -10.85
C ASP A 200 9.61 -18.08 -10.25
N SER A 201 9.51 -18.08 -8.93
CA SER A 201 8.24 -17.83 -8.23
C SER A 201 7.74 -16.41 -8.46
N ALA A 202 8.63 -15.42 -8.50
CA ALA A 202 8.25 -14.04 -8.81
C ALA A 202 7.68 -13.92 -10.23
N ILE A 203 8.31 -14.57 -11.22
CA ILE A 203 7.81 -14.60 -12.61
C ILE A 203 6.41 -15.22 -12.66
N ALA A 204 6.20 -16.36 -11.99
CA ALA A 204 4.89 -17.02 -11.95
C ALA A 204 3.80 -16.15 -11.30
N VAL A 205 4.15 -15.36 -10.27
CA VAL A 205 3.24 -14.41 -9.62
C VAL A 205 2.86 -13.28 -10.57
N ILE A 206 3.83 -12.73 -11.31
CA ILE A 206 3.57 -11.66 -12.28
C ILE A 206 2.74 -12.20 -13.45
N ASP A 207 3.06 -13.39 -13.97
CA ASP A 207 2.29 -14.06 -15.03
C ASP A 207 0.82 -14.23 -14.61
N ARG A 208 0.59 -14.72 -13.39
CA ARG A 208 -0.76 -14.90 -12.84
C ARG A 208 -1.51 -13.58 -12.71
N CYS A 209 -0.82 -12.49 -12.38
CA CYS A 209 -1.43 -11.16 -12.32
C CYS A 209 -1.97 -10.73 -13.69
N PHE A 210 -1.19 -10.89 -14.76
CA PHE A 210 -1.60 -10.53 -16.12
C PHE A 210 -2.66 -11.47 -16.70
N GLU A 211 -2.66 -12.75 -16.32
CA GLU A 211 -3.73 -13.69 -16.67
C GLU A 211 -5.09 -13.27 -16.07
N LEU A 212 -5.07 -12.80 -14.82
CA LEU A 212 -6.28 -12.44 -14.08
C LEU A 212 -6.77 -11.02 -14.37
N ILE A 213 -5.85 -10.10 -14.68
CA ILE A 213 -6.14 -8.69 -14.86
C ILE A 213 -5.45 -8.17 -16.13
N PRO A 214 -5.87 -8.65 -17.32
CA PRO A 214 -5.24 -8.28 -18.59
C PRO A 214 -5.45 -6.80 -18.90
N GLY A 215 -4.47 -6.19 -19.57
CA GLY A 215 -4.50 -4.77 -19.96
C GLY A 215 -5.70 -4.40 -20.84
N SER A 216 -6.22 -5.36 -21.60
CA SER A 216 -7.40 -5.18 -22.46
C SER A 216 -8.71 -5.03 -21.70
N ILE A 217 -8.76 -5.38 -20.40
CA ILE A 217 -9.96 -5.27 -19.56
C ILE A 217 -9.77 -4.18 -18.52
N VAL A 218 -8.64 -4.16 -17.83
CA VAL A 218 -8.28 -3.08 -16.92
C VAL A 218 -7.07 -2.36 -17.50
N PRO A 219 -7.20 -1.08 -17.84
CA PRO A 219 -6.10 -0.30 -18.40
C PRO A 219 -4.83 -0.36 -17.56
N TYR A 220 -3.70 -0.18 -18.22
CA TYR A 220 -2.40 -0.14 -17.57
C TYR A 220 -2.27 1.11 -16.70
N GLU A 221 -1.54 0.96 -15.59
CA GLU A 221 -1.33 2.03 -14.62
C GLU A 221 0.04 1.86 -13.92
N TYR A 222 0.30 2.69 -12.92
CA TYR A 222 1.54 2.73 -12.16
C TYR A 222 2.09 1.36 -11.74
N PHE A 223 1.30 0.48 -11.11
CA PHE A 223 1.76 -0.83 -10.63
C PHE A 223 2.03 -1.80 -11.78
N THR A 224 1.46 -1.59 -12.96
CA THR A 224 1.81 -2.35 -14.17
C THR A 224 3.26 -2.11 -14.56
N LEU A 225 3.73 -0.86 -14.46
CA LEU A 225 5.13 -0.52 -14.73
C LEU A 225 6.07 -1.21 -13.72
N GLU A 226 5.68 -1.28 -12.45
CA GLU A 226 6.46 -2.00 -11.42
C GLU A 226 6.47 -3.52 -11.67
N LEU A 227 5.38 -4.11 -12.15
CA LEU A 227 5.33 -5.52 -12.56
C LEU A 227 6.26 -5.79 -13.76
N ALA A 228 6.28 -4.90 -14.75
CA ALA A 228 7.20 -4.98 -15.89
C ALA A 228 8.67 -4.91 -15.43
N GLU A 229 8.99 -3.94 -14.56
CA GLU A 229 10.31 -3.81 -13.93
C GLU A 229 10.71 -5.09 -13.17
N ASN A 230 9.75 -5.70 -12.45
CA ASN A 230 9.98 -6.92 -11.70
C ASN A 230 10.26 -8.14 -12.60
N TYR A 231 9.70 -8.20 -13.82
CA TYR A 231 10.14 -9.22 -14.80
C TYR A 231 11.63 -9.07 -15.13
N TYR A 232 12.11 -7.86 -15.40
CA TYR A 232 13.53 -7.63 -15.64
C TYR A 232 14.40 -8.01 -14.44
N ARG A 233 14.01 -7.58 -13.24
CA ARG A 233 14.73 -7.91 -11.98
C ARG A 233 14.76 -9.43 -11.71
N ALA A 234 13.72 -10.15 -12.11
CA ALA A 234 13.66 -11.60 -12.04
C ALA A 234 14.39 -12.31 -13.20
N GLY A 235 14.91 -11.59 -14.19
CA GLY A 235 15.63 -12.14 -15.33
C GLY A 235 14.75 -12.52 -16.53
N ALA A 236 13.45 -12.27 -16.49
CA ALA A 236 12.50 -12.51 -17.59
C ALA A 236 12.44 -11.32 -18.55
N ARG A 237 13.59 -10.97 -19.15
CA ARG A 237 13.77 -9.74 -19.94
C ARG A 237 12.71 -9.56 -21.03
N GLU A 238 12.49 -10.58 -21.85
CA GLU A 238 11.53 -10.52 -22.96
C GLU A 238 10.10 -10.22 -22.50
N LYS A 239 9.67 -10.80 -21.37
CA LYS A 239 8.35 -10.51 -20.78
C LYS A 239 8.27 -9.08 -20.27
N GLY A 240 9.33 -8.60 -19.61
CA GLY A 240 9.43 -7.22 -19.17
C GLY A 240 9.34 -6.23 -20.34
N LYS A 241 10.05 -6.51 -21.44
CA LYS A 241 10.03 -5.71 -22.66
C LYS A 241 8.66 -5.69 -23.31
N GLN A 242 8.03 -6.84 -23.46
CA GLN A 242 6.68 -6.94 -24.05
C GLN A 242 5.68 -6.05 -23.30
N ILE A 243 5.60 -6.18 -21.97
CA ILE A 243 4.68 -5.35 -21.18
C ILE A 243 5.05 -3.87 -21.30
N LEU A 244 6.34 -3.53 -21.24
CA LEU A 244 6.77 -2.13 -21.33
C LEU A 244 6.40 -1.49 -22.68
N GLU A 245 6.48 -2.24 -23.78
CA GLU A 245 6.04 -1.82 -25.11
C GLU A 245 4.52 -1.66 -25.20
N GLU A 246 3.74 -2.60 -24.65
CA GLU A 246 2.28 -2.51 -24.63
C GLU A 246 1.80 -1.28 -23.83
N VAL A 247 2.40 -1.03 -22.67
CA VAL A 247 2.08 0.12 -21.83
C VAL A 247 2.50 1.42 -22.52
N PHE A 248 3.67 1.46 -23.16
CA PHE A 248 4.11 2.60 -23.96
C PHE A 248 3.12 2.93 -25.07
N ASN A 249 2.73 1.94 -25.89
CA ASN A 249 1.81 2.18 -27.00
C ASN A 249 0.46 2.70 -26.49
N THR A 250 -0.02 2.18 -25.35
CA THR A 250 -1.27 2.63 -24.72
C THR A 250 -1.21 4.11 -24.35
N PHE A 251 -0.17 4.53 -23.63
CA PHE A 251 -0.05 5.93 -23.20
C PHE A 251 0.32 6.89 -24.34
N ASP A 252 1.06 6.42 -25.35
CA ASP A 252 1.32 7.18 -26.59
C ASP A 252 0.02 7.48 -27.34
N ASP A 253 -0.84 6.46 -27.51
CA ASP A 253 -2.14 6.59 -28.16
C ASP A 253 -3.10 7.50 -27.36
N GLU A 254 -3.13 7.35 -26.03
CA GLU A 254 -3.94 8.21 -25.16
C GLU A 254 -3.48 9.68 -25.22
N LEU A 255 -2.17 9.95 -25.15
CA LEU A 255 -1.63 11.30 -25.31
C LEU A 255 -1.96 11.89 -26.69
N ALA A 256 -1.81 11.09 -27.76
CA ALA A 256 -2.18 11.51 -29.10
C ALA A 256 -3.67 11.89 -29.16
N TYR A 257 -4.56 11.09 -28.56
CA TYR A 257 -5.98 11.40 -28.47
C TYR A 257 -6.24 12.69 -27.68
N PHE A 258 -5.65 12.84 -26.48
CA PHE A 258 -5.82 14.03 -25.66
C PHE A 258 -5.44 15.31 -26.42
N PHE A 259 -4.37 15.28 -27.21
CA PHE A 259 -3.95 16.45 -28.00
C PHE A 259 -4.76 16.70 -29.28
N THR A 260 -5.60 15.76 -29.71
CA THR A 260 -6.59 16.04 -30.78
C THR A 260 -7.82 16.77 -30.25
N MET A 261 -8.03 16.79 -28.93
CA MET A 261 -9.17 17.49 -28.35
C MET A 261 -9.00 19.00 -28.46
N GLY A 262 -10.12 19.71 -28.67
CA GLY A 262 -10.10 21.17 -28.73
C GLY A 262 -9.61 21.78 -27.41
N VAL A 263 -8.96 22.95 -27.49
CA VAL A 263 -8.30 23.67 -26.37
C VAL A 263 -9.16 23.77 -25.11
N ARG A 264 -10.48 23.91 -25.28
CA ARG A 264 -11.44 23.95 -24.16
C ARG A 264 -11.39 22.69 -23.28
N PHE A 265 -11.19 21.51 -23.87
CA PHE A 265 -11.14 20.24 -23.16
C PHE A 265 -9.75 19.97 -22.59
N THR A 266 -8.68 20.23 -23.34
CA THR A 266 -7.30 20.04 -22.87
C THR A 266 -6.96 20.92 -21.68
N ASN A 267 -7.54 22.13 -21.61
CA ASN A 267 -7.37 23.05 -20.49
C ASN A 267 -8.34 22.78 -19.32
N SER A 268 -9.18 21.77 -19.41
CA SER A 268 -9.98 21.34 -18.25
C SER A 268 -9.09 20.62 -17.24
N ALA A 269 -9.35 20.83 -15.95
CA ALA A 269 -8.54 20.22 -14.89
C ALA A 269 -8.46 18.69 -15.00
N ALA A 270 -9.57 18.03 -15.32
CA ALA A 270 -9.62 16.58 -15.47
C ALA A 270 -8.73 16.08 -16.60
N VAL A 271 -8.85 16.63 -17.82
CA VAL A 271 -8.03 16.18 -18.96
C VAL A 271 -6.56 16.55 -18.76
N ASN A 272 -6.28 17.72 -18.18
CA ASN A 272 -4.89 18.09 -17.88
C ASN A 272 -4.24 17.11 -16.90
N GLU A 273 -4.96 16.66 -15.87
CA GLU A 273 -4.47 15.63 -14.94
C GLU A 273 -4.15 14.31 -15.66
N GLU A 274 -5.00 13.87 -16.60
CA GLU A 274 -4.74 12.69 -17.43
C GLU A 274 -3.48 12.85 -18.29
N ILE A 275 -3.31 14.00 -18.96
CA ILE A 275 -2.11 14.31 -19.77
C ILE A 275 -0.85 14.28 -18.89
N GLN A 276 -0.87 14.96 -17.74
CA GLN A 276 0.27 15.00 -16.82
C GLN A 276 0.62 13.61 -16.29
N ARG A 277 -0.39 12.79 -15.99
CA ARG A 277 -0.20 11.42 -15.53
C ARG A 277 0.41 10.53 -16.61
N ASN A 278 -0.06 10.63 -17.85
CA ASN A 278 0.49 9.85 -18.96
C ASN A 278 1.92 10.27 -19.30
N LEU A 279 2.22 11.58 -19.28
CA LEU A 279 3.59 12.07 -19.43
C LEU A 279 4.51 11.54 -18.33
N PHE A 280 4.04 11.50 -17.08
CA PHE A 280 4.77 10.89 -15.96
C PHE A 280 5.03 9.39 -16.18
N TYR A 281 4.02 8.64 -16.67
CA TYR A 281 4.21 7.23 -16.99
C TYR A 281 5.21 7.02 -18.12
N MET A 282 5.15 7.82 -19.18
CA MET A 282 6.11 7.75 -20.29
C MET A 282 7.55 8.02 -19.83
N GLN A 283 7.77 9.00 -18.94
CA GLN A 283 9.08 9.23 -18.32
C GLN A 283 9.55 8.02 -17.49
N ARG A 284 8.63 7.35 -16.80
CA ARG A 284 8.97 6.15 -16.02
C ARG A 284 9.30 4.95 -16.90
N ILE A 285 8.59 4.80 -18.03
CA ILE A 285 8.88 3.77 -19.05
C ILE A 285 10.28 4.02 -19.64
N GLU A 286 10.59 5.26 -20.03
CA GLU A 286 11.91 5.64 -20.54
C GLU A 286 13.01 5.30 -19.54
N ARG A 287 12.84 5.71 -18.28
CA ARG A 287 13.80 5.41 -17.21
C ARG A 287 14.00 3.90 -17.03
N THR A 288 12.93 3.11 -17.11
CA THR A 288 13.00 1.66 -17.00
C THR A 288 13.74 1.05 -18.18
N ALA A 289 13.39 1.45 -19.41
CA ALA A 289 14.08 1.01 -20.62
C ALA A 289 15.58 1.33 -20.55
N ARG A 290 15.95 2.54 -20.12
CA ARG A 290 17.34 2.95 -19.92
C ARG A 290 18.05 2.12 -18.86
N ASN A 291 17.44 1.91 -17.68
CA ASN A 291 18.04 1.14 -16.58
C ASN A 291 18.34 -0.31 -16.96
N PHE A 292 17.54 -0.87 -17.88
CA PHE A 292 17.73 -2.23 -18.38
C PHE A 292 18.35 -2.27 -19.78
N GLU A 293 18.87 -1.16 -20.31
CA GLU A 293 19.58 -1.13 -21.60
C GLU A 293 18.70 -1.58 -22.80
N GLU A 294 17.42 -1.24 -22.81
CA GLU A 294 16.50 -1.47 -23.95
C GLU A 294 16.59 -0.32 -24.96
N THR A 295 17.69 -0.23 -25.71
CA THR A 295 18.03 0.92 -26.56
C THR A 295 16.98 1.22 -27.64
N GLU A 296 16.48 0.21 -28.36
CA GLU A 296 15.46 0.42 -29.41
C GLU A 296 14.16 1.00 -28.85
N LEU A 297 13.74 0.49 -27.69
CA LEU A 297 12.55 0.97 -26.99
C LEU A 297 12.77 2.39 -26.46
N GLN A 298 13.95 2.67 -25.91
CA GLN A 298 14.32 4.00 -25.44
C GLN A 298 14.21 5.04 -26.57
N GLU A 299 14.81 4.77 -27.74
CA GLU A 299 14.76 5.67 -28.90
C GLU A 299 13.31 5.94 -29.35
N LYS A 300 12.48 4.89 -29.36
CA LYS A 300 11.05 4.99 -29.68
C LYS A 300 10.31 5.90 -28.70
N ILE A 301 10.56 5.74 -27.40
CA ILE A 301 9.92 6.55 -26.35
C ILE A 301 10.36 8.01 -26.42
N GLU A 302 11.66 8.27 -26.58
CA GLU A 302 12.19 9.62 -26.70
C GLU A 302 11.63 10.37 -27.92
N ALA A 303 11.46 9.68 -29.05
CA ALA A 303 10.85 10.26 -30.25
C ALA A 303 9.37 10.62 -30.04
N SER A 304 8.59 9.74 -29.42
CA SER A 304 7.19 10.00 -29.06
C SER A 304 7.07 11.16 -28.05
N MET A 305 7.86 11.15 -26.99
CA MET A 305 7.84 12.20 -25.96
C MET A 305 8.17 13.57 -26.52
N ARG A 306 9.17 13.68 -27.41
CA ARG A 306 9.49 14.94 -28.09
C ARG A 306 8.30 15.48 -28.90
N LYS A 307 7.62 14.62 -29.68
CA LYS A 307 6.42 14.98 -30.44
C LYS A 307 5.29 15.47 -29.54
N HIS A 308 5.07 14.79 -28.41
CA HIS A 308 4.02 15.17 -27.44
C HIS A 308 4.35 16.48 -26.73
N PHE A 309 5.59 16.71 -26.31
CA PHE A 309 6.01 17.98 -25.70
C PHE A 309 5.92 19.17 -26.65
N GLU A 310 6.32 19.00 -27.91
CA GLU A 310 6.13 20.02 -28.93
C GLU A 310 4.66 20.42 -29.07
N THR A 311 3.75 19.43 -29.03
CA THR A 311 2.31 19.67 -29.10
C THR A 311 1.78 20.34 -27.83
N TYR A 312 2.19 19.87 -26.65
CA TYR A 312 1.77 20.39 -25.36
C TYR A 312 2.13 21.87 -25.17
N ASN A 313 3.32 22.28 -25.64
CA ASN A 313 3.79 23.66 -25.52
C ASN A 313 3.09 24.64 -26.49
N LEU A 314 2.32 24.13 -27.47
CA LEU A 314 1.57 24.94 -28.43
C LEU A 314 0.10 25.20 -27.99
N LEU A 315 -0.37 24.54 -26.92
CA LEU A 315 -1.72 24.65 -26.35
C LEU A 315 -1.81 25.74 -25.27
#